data_AF-G5C054-F1
#
_entry.id   AF-G5C054-F1
#
_cell.length_a   1.000
_cell.length_b   1.000
_cell.length_c   1.000
_cell.angle_alpha   90.00
_cell.angle_beta   90.00
_cell.angle_gamma   90.00
#
_symmetry.space_group_name_H-M   'P 1'
#
loop_
_entity.id
_entity.type
_entity.pdbx_description
1 polymer ?
#
loop_
_entity_poly.entity_id
_entity_poly.type
_entity_poly.pdbx_seq_one_letter_code
_entity_poly.pdbx_strand_id
1 'polypeptide(L)'
;MIDLQNFLTTKSPSMNSFAIPTAKEELEDEVERNLKQMIKEAFARDGAIRDLLKEKREAMEANNPKDVDLTLPGWGKWGGVGLKPSTKKRCWFLIKAPEGPPRKDKNLSNVIISERCNIHPAAHHVQVLPYPFIHHQQFERTIQAPWVFVEHPECLPKAHHP
;
A
#
# COMPACT_ATOMS: atom_id res chain seq x y z
N MET A 1 25.27 22.55 -18.18
CA MET A 1 25.58 21.18 -17.71
C MET A 1 25.21 21.16 -16.24
N ILE A 2 24.19 20.40 -15.83
CA ILE A 2 23.70 20.38 -14.44
C ILE A 2 24.40 19.23 -13.72
N ASP A 3 25.03 19.51 -12.58
CA ASP A 3 25.83 18.54 -11.83
C ASP A 3 24.95 17.54 -11.06
N LEU A 4 25.04 16.26 -11.42
CA LEU A 4 24.24 15.17 -10.87
C LEU A 4 24.62 14.80 -9.42
N GLN A 5 25.79 15.21 -8.94
CA GLN A 5 26.26 14.85 -7.60
C GLN A 5 25.55 15.62 -6.48
N ASN A 6 25.06 16.83 -6.75
CA ASN A 6 24.30 17.62 -5.77
C ASN A 6 22.88 17.08 -5.56
N PHE A 7 22.31 16.33 -6.52
CA PHE A 7 20.97 15.76 -6.39
C PHE A 7 20.93 14.49 -5.52
N LEU A 8 22.03 13.75 -5.42
CA LEU A 8 22.08 12.47 -4.68
C LEU A 8 22.51 12.65 -3.22
N THR A 9 23.09 13.79 -2.86
CA THR A 9 23.72 14.04 -1.55
C THR A 9 22.88 14.87 -0.60
N THR A 10 21.75 15.43 -1.03
CA THR A 10 20.82 16.10 -0.12
C THR A 10 20.11 15.07 0.74
N LYS A 11 20.51 14.96 2.02
CA LYS A 11 19.72 14.28 3.06
C LYS A 11 18.29 14.81 3.01
N SER A 12 17.33 13.91 2.80
CA SER A 12 15.92 14.21 2.98
C SER A 12 15.70 14.68 4.43
N PRO A 13 15.11 15.87 4.67
CA PRO A 13 14.66 16.19 6.01
C PRO A 13 13.62 15.15 6.41
N SER A 14 13.79 14.56 7.59
CA SER A 14 12.77 13.75 8.25
C SER A 14 11.49 14.56 8.27
N MET A 15 10.50 14.14 7.48
CA MET A 15 9.18 14.75 7.52
C MET A 15 8.55 14.37 8.86
N ASN A 16 8.80 15.19 9.87
CA ASN A 16 7.97 15.25 11.06
C ASN A 16 6.68 15.96 10.65
N SER A 17 5.78 15.24 9.99
CA SER A 17 4.43 15.71 9.74
C SER A 17 3.65 15.67 11.05
N PHE A 18 3.72 16.74 11.83
CA PHE A 18 2.64 17.32 12.64
C PHE A 18 3.20 18.61 13.22
N ALA A 19 2.94 19.73 12.54
CA ALA A 19 3.21 21.05 13.07
C ALA A 19 2.16 21.36 14.14
N ILE A 20 2.52 21.14 15.40
CA ILE A 20 1.88 21.75 16.57
C ILE A 20 2.88 22.78 17.11
N PRO A 21 2.50 24.05 17.36
CA PRO A 21 3.46 25.06 17.82
C PRO A 21 4.00 24.71 19.21
N THR A 22 5.33 24.63 19.29
CA THR A 22 6.17 24.36 20.47
C THR A 22 5.87 25.30 21.64
N ALA A 23 5.30 24.74 22.73
CA ALA A 23 5.38 25.29 24.09
C ALA A 23 5.03 24.27 25.23
N LYS A 24 4.93 22.96 24.99
CA LYS A 24 4.53 21.95 26.01
C LYS A 24 5.21 20.57 25.87
N GLU A 25 6.49 20.52 25.51
CA GLU A 25 7.14 19.24 25.18
C GLU A 25 7.20 18.22 26.35
N GLU A 26 7.33 18.64 27.62
CA GLU A 26 7.41 17.67 28.74
C GLU A 26 6.04 17.14 29.24
N LEU A 27 4.96 17.91 29.06
CA LEU A 27 3.61 17.49 29.47
C LEU A 27 2.94 16.62 28.39
N GLU A 28 3.29 16.82 27.13
CA GLU A 28 2.80 16.03 26.00
C GLU A 28 3.36 14.59 26.04
N ASP A 29 4.63 14.41 26.43
CA ASP A 29 5.26 13.10 26.57
C ASP A 29 4.65 12.23 27.69
N GLU A 30 4.21 12.84 28.79
CA GLU A 30 3.54 12.14 29.89
C GLU A 30 2.12 11.72 29.47
N VAL A 31 1.40 12.61 28.79
CA VAL A 31 0.07 12.32 28.23
C VAL A 31 0.14 11.21 27.18
N GLU A 32 1.15 11.23 26.30
CA GLU A 32 1.35 10.19 25.29
C GLU A 32 1.68 8.83 25.92
N ARG A 33 2.49 8.80 26.98
CA ARG A 33 2.79 7.57 27.73
C ARG A 33 1.54 7.00 28.42
N ASN A 34 0.74 7.84 29.05
CA ASN A 34 -0.54 7.43 29.66
C ASN A 34 -1.53 6.93 28.61
N LEU A 35 -1.65 7.61 27.47
CA LEU A 35 -2.49 7.17 26.35
C LEU A 35 -2.04 5.81 25.81
N LYS A 36 -0.73 5.59 25.62
CA LYS A 36 -0.19 4.30 25.20
C LYS A 36 -0.48 3.19 26.20
N GLN A 37 -0.45 3.48 27.50
CA GLN A 37 -0.81 2.50 28.55
C GLN A 37 -2.30 2.19 28.51
N MET A 38 -3.17 3.21 28.45
CA MET A 38 -4.62 3.03 28.34
C MET A 38 -5.01 2.22 27.09
N ILE A 39 -4.37 2.49 25.95
CA ILE A 39 -4.55 1.72 24.71
C ILE A 39 -4.11 0.25 24.92
N LYS A 40 -2.95 0.02 25.51
CA LYS A 40 -2.47 -1.34 25.79
C LYS A 40 -3.41 -2.11 26.71
N GLU A 41 -3.93 -1.47 27.75
CA GLU A 41 -4.89 -2.08 28.68
C GLU A 41 -6.21 -2.40 28.01
N ALA A 42 -6.76 -1.47 27.21
CA ALA A 42 -7.98 -1.67 26.46
C ALA A 42 -7.86 -2.86 25.48
N PHE A 43 -6.75 -2.95 24.74
CA PHE A 43 -6.51 -4.02 23.77
C PHE A 43 -5.89 -5.31 24.35
N ALA A 44 -5.51 -5.33 25.63
CA ALA A 44 -4.90 -6.51 26.28
C ALA A 44 -5.87 -7.70 26.34
N ARG A 45 -7.17 -7.42 26.55
CA ARG A 45 -8.21 -8.44 26.65
C ARG A 45 -8.65 -8.98 25.30
N ASP A 46 -8.68 -8.13 24.28
CA ASP A 46 -9.31 -8.44 22.99
C ASP A 46 -8.37 -9.13 22.01
N GLY A 47 -7.08 -9.28 22.32
CA GLY A 47 -6.16 -10.08 21.52
C GLY A 47 -5.92 -9.54 20.10
N ALA A 48 -6.14 -8.24 19.88
CA ALA A 48 -6.07 -7.60 18.55
C ALA A 48 -4.75 -7.89 17.79
N ILE A 49 -3.64 -8.00 18.51
CA ILE A 49 -2.33 -8.32 17.92
C ILE A 49 -2.31 -9.74 17.32
N ARG A 50 -2.91 -10.72 18.00
CA ARG A 50 -2.96 -12.10 17.51
C ARG A 50 -3.78 -12.19 16.23
N ASP A 51 -4.92 -11.50 16.20
CA ASP A 51 -5.84 -11.53 15.08
C ASP A 51 -5.22 -10.82 13.87
N LEU A 52 -4.51 -9.71 14.09
CA LEU A 52 -3.71 -9.05 13.05
C LEU A 52 -2.62 -9.97 12.48
N LEU A 53 -1.88 -10.69 13.33
CA LEU A 53 -0.85 -11.63 12.86
C LEU A 53 -1.45 -12.83 12.12
N LYS A 54 -2.66 -13.25 12.48
CA LYS A 54 -3.41 -14.31 11.80
C LYS A 54 -3.87 -13.82 10.43
N GLU A 55 -4.54 -12.67 10.37
CA GLU A 55 -5.01 -12.05 9.13
C GLU A 55 -3.84 -11.76 8.19
N LYS A 56 -2.70 -11.31 8.71
CA LYS A 56 -1.49 -11.09 7.91
C LYS A 56 -1.01 -12.38 7.23
N ARG A 57 -1.07 -13.53 7.93
CA ARG A 57 -0.73 -14.84 7.35
C ARG A 57 -1.72 -15.27 6.28
N GLU A 58 -3.02 -15.14 6.56
CA GLU A 58 -4.08 -15.45 5.60
C GLU A 58 -3.98 -14.59 4.34
N ALA A 59 -3.67 -13.30 4.49
CA ALA A 59 -3.43 -12.39 3.37
C ALA A 59 -2.19 -12.76 2.56
N MET A 60 -1.10 -13.21 3.21
CA MET A 60 0.08 -13.71 2.51
C MET A 60 -0.25 -14.96 1.70
N GLU A 61 -0.94 -15.93 2.29
CA GLU A 61 -1.32 -17.17 1.60
C GLU A 61 -2.29 -16.93 0.44
N ALA A 62 -3.23 -16.01 0.60
CA ALA A 62 -4.19 -15.67 -0.44
C ALA A 62 -3.56 -14.92 -1.62
N ASN A 63 -2.47 -14.18 -1.40
CA ASN A 63 -1.77 -13.45 -2.45
C ASN A 63 -0.72 -14.31 -3.15
N ASN A 64 -0.19 -15.33 -2.48
CA ASN A 64 0.77 -16.25 -3.07
C ASN A 64 0.14 -16.94 -4.30
N PRO A 65 0.80 -16.89 -5.46
CA PRO A 65 0.27 -17.50 -6.66
C PRO A 65 0.24 -19.02 -6.47
N LYS A 66 -0.91 -19.63 -6.75
CA LYS A 66 -1.15 -21.05 -6.51
C LYS A 66 -0.59 -21.86 -7.67
N ASP A 67 0.09 -22.96 -7.36
CA ASP A 67 0.53 -23.94 -8.36
C ASP A 67 -0.70 -24.53 -9.07
N VAL A 68 -0.61 -24.61 -10.40
CA VAL A 68 -1.68 -25.15 -11.24
C VAL A 68 -1.33 -26.60 -11.59
N ASP A 69 -2.12 -27.54 -11.09
CA ASP A 69 -2.00 -28.95 -11.45
C ASP A 69 -2.83 -29.25 -12.70
N LEU A 70 -2.15 -29.52 -13.82
CA LEU A 70 -2.78 -29.92 -15.08
C LEU A 70 -2.81 -31.44 -15.26
N THR A 71 -2.63 -32.23 -14.18
CA THR A 71 -2.64 -33.69 -14.26
C THR A 71 -4.01 -34.22 -14.62
N LEU A 72 -4.18 -34.59 -15.89
CA LEU A 72 -5.37 -35.32 -16.33
C LEU A 72 -5.24 -36.82 -16.01
N PRO A 73 -6.29 -37.46 -15.46
CA PRO A 73 -6.30 -38.91 -15.30
C PRO A 73 -6.42 -39.58 -16.68
N GLY A 74 -5.38 -40.33 -17.09
CA GLY A 74 -5.42 -41.09 -18.35
C GLY A 74 -6.51 -42.19 -18.37
N TRP A 75 -6.87 -42.65 -19.57
CA TRP A 75 -7.92 -43.66 -19.84
C TRP A 75 -7.84 -44.91 -18.94
N GLY A 76 -6.62 -45.38 -18.62
CA GLY A 76 -6.41 -46.55 -17.75
C GLY A 76 -6.58 -46.32 -16.24
N LYS A 77 -6.92 -45.10 -15.78
CA LYS A 77 -7.13 -44.81 -14.35
C LYS A 77 -8.60 -44.86 -13.90
N TRP A 78 -9.51 -45.13 -14.84
CA TRP A 78 -10.95 -45.18 -14.58
C TRP A 78 -11.39 -46.57 -14.05
N GLY A 79 -10.50 -47.58 -14.11
CA GLY A 79 -10.72 -48.91 -13.57
C GLY A 79 -10.41 -49.01 -12.07
N GLY A 80 -11.35 -48.58 -11.22
CA GLY A 80 -11.37 -48.93 -9.80
C GLY A 80 -11.29 -47.77 -8.82
N VAL A 81 -12.13 -47.84 -7.78
CA VAL A 81 -12.22 -46.86 -6.69
C VAL A 81 -10.92 -46.87 -5.87
N GLY A 82 -10.19 -45.75 -5.83
CA GLY A 82 -9.02 -45.55 -4.94
C GLY A 82 -7.65 -45.38 -5.60
N LEU A 83 -7.53 -45.43 -6.94
CA LEU A 83 -6.25 -45.28 -7.63
C LEU A 83 -5.75 -43.82 -7.63
N LYS A 84 -4.89 -43.48 -6.66
CA LYS A 84 -4.22 -42.17 -6.62
C LYS A 84 -3.21 -42.05 -7.78
N PRO A 85 -3.22 -40.94 -8.55
CA PRO A 85 -2.19 -40.71 -9.55
C PRO A 85 -0.79 -40.68 -8.91
N SER A 86 0.14 -41.45 -9.50
CA SER A 86 1.56 -41.46 -9.11
C SER A 86 2.12 -40.05 -8.99
N THR A 87 2.84 -39.78 -7.90
CA THR A 87 3.49 -38.50 -7.59
C THR A 87 4.42 -38.03 -8.70
N LYS A 88 5.11 -38.95 -9.37
CA LYS A 88 6.00 -38.64 -10.51
C LYS A 88 5.22 -38.08 -11.71
N LYS A 89 4.01 -38.58 -11.95
CA LYS A 89 3.13 -38.06 -13.02
C LYS A 89 2.55 -36.70 -12.65
N ARG A 90 2.23 -36.46 -11.36
CA ARG A 90 1.76 -35.14 -10.90
C ARG A 90 2.83 -34.06 -11.02
N CYS A 91 4.06 -34.36 -10.61
CA CYS A 91 5.16 -33.41 -10.67
C CYS A 91 5.45 -32.94 -12.11
N TRP A 92 5.25 -33.82 -13.11
CA TRP A 92 5.46 -33.47 -14.52
C TRP A 92 4.45 -32.44 -15.04
N PHE A 93 3.21 -32.48 -14.55
CA PHE A 93 2.12 -31.58 -14.99
C PHE A 93 1.82 -30.48 -13.98
N LEU A 94 2.62 -30.37 -12.92
CA LEU A 94 2.53 -29.29 -11.95
C LEU A 94 3.31 -28.09 -12.48
N ILE A 95 2.59 -27.07 -12.93
CA ILE A 95 3.19 -25.78 -13.26
C ILE A 95 3.33 -25.02 -11.95
N LYS A 96 4.58 -24.92 -11.47
CA LYS A 96 4.88 -24.08 -10.31
C LYS A 96 4.68 -22.62 -10.67
N ALA A 97 3.92 -21.91 -9.85
CA ALA A 97 3.78 -20.49 -10.06
C ALA A 97 5.12 -19.79 -9.75
N PRO A 98 5.54 -18.81 -10.57
CA PRO A 98 6.72 -18.01 -10.24
C PRO A 98 6.49 -17.29 -8.92
N GLU A 99 7.51 -17.22 -8.07
CA GLU A 99 7.42 -16.45 -6.84
C GLU A 99 7.12 -14.99 -7.19
N GLY A 100 6.00 -14.48 -6.67
CA GLY A 100 5.60 -13.10 -6.88
C GLY A 100 6.61 -12.13 -6.27
N PRO A 101 6.59 -10.85 -6.71
CA PRO A 101 7.39 -9.81 -6.08
C PRO A 101 7.19 -9.76 -4.57
N PRO A 102 8.22 -9.34 -3.81
CA PRO A 102 8.09 -9.17 -2.38
C PRO A 102 6.98 -8.16 -2.05
N ARG A 103 6.01 -8.55 -1.21
CA ARG A 103 5.04 -7.62 -0.63
C ARG A 103 5.72 -6.40 0.01
N LYS A 104 5.06 -5.24 -0.09
CA LYS A 104 5.55 -3.96 0.44
C LYS A 104 5.54 -3.90 1.97
N ASP A 105 4.70 -4.71 2.61
CA ASP A 105 4.55 -4.78 4.07
C ASP A 105 5.49 -5.81 4.76
N LYS A 106 6.48 -6.34 4.03
CA LYS A 106 7.45 -7.30 4.58
C LYS A 106 8.20 -6.77 5.81
N ASN A 107 8.61 -5.51 5.79
CA ASN A 107 9.39 -4.89 6.86
C ASN A 107 8.52 -4.26 7.96
N LEU A 108 7.19 -4.28 7.82
CA LEU A 108 6.26 -3.62 8.73
C LEU A 108 5.47 -4.65 9.54
N SER A 109 5.75 -4.82 10.83
CA SER A 109 5.10 -5.86 11.66
C SER A 109 3.62 -5.59 11.92
N ASN A 110 3.24 -4.31 12.04
CA ASN A 110 1.93 -3.88 12.55
C ASN A 110 0.97 -3.40 11.46
N VAL A 111 1.34 -3.55 10.18
CA VAL A 111 0.58 -3.03 9.05
C VAL A 111 0.34 -4.15 8.05
N ILE A 112 -0.89 -4.22 7.55
CA ILE A 112 -1.29 -5.08 6.45
C ILE A 112 -1.69 -4.16 5.29
N ILE A 113 -0.95 -4.23 4.18
CA ILE A 113 -1.25 -3.45 2.97
C ILE A 113 -1.93 -4.36 1.95
N SER A 114 -3.12 -3.96 1.51
CA SER A 114 -3.80 -4.63 0.40
C SER A 114 -3.17 -4.19 -0.93
N GLU A 115 -2.56 -5.13 -1.65
CA GLU A 115 -1.93 -4.89 -2.96
C GLU A 115 -2.87 -5.22 -4.13
N ARG A 116 -4.17 -5.40 -3.85
CA ARG A 116 -5.17 -5.69 -4.87
C ARG A 116 -5.51 -4.41 -5.63
N CYS A 117 -5.45 -4.46 -6.97
CA CYS A 117 -5.86 -3.35 -7.81
C CYS A 117 -7.40 -3.24 -7.83
N ASN A 118 -7.94 -2.13 -7.32
CA ASN A 118 -9.37 -1.82 -7.40
C ASN A 118 -9.71 -1.25 -8.79
N ILE A 119 -10.68 -1.86 -9.47
CA ILE A 119 -11.06 -1.48 -10.85
C ILE A 119 -11.82 -0.14 -10.88
N HIS A 120 -12.67 0.11 -9.87
CA HIS A 120 -13.48 1.33 -9.80
C HIS A 120 -12.67 2.64 -9.79
N PRO A 121 -11.69 2.85 -8.89
CA PRO A 121 -10.87 4.07 -8.92
C PRO A 121 -9.97 4.13 -10.15
N ALA A 122 -9.53 2.99 -10.67
CA ALA A 122 -8.72 2.94 -11.88
C ALA A 122 -9.44 3.50 -13.12
N ALA A 123 -10.78 3.44 -13.16
CA ALA A 123 -11.58 4.05 -14.22
C ALA A 123 -11.55 5.59 -14.19
N HIS A 124 -11.34 6.19 -13.01
CA HIS A 124 -11.26 7.64 -12.83
C HIS A 124 -9.83 8.17 -12.91
N HIS A 125 -8.82 7.29 -12.89
CA HIS A 125 -7.44 7.67 -13.02
C HIS A 125 -7.06 7.92 -14.49
N VAL A 126 -6.16 8.87 -14.69
CA VAL A 126 -5.61 9.19 -16.02
C VAL A 126 -4.63 8.08 -16.41
N GLN A 127 -4.94 7.33 -17.48
CA GLN A 127 -4.10 6.21 -17.95
C GLN A 127 -2.88 6.69 -18.75
N VAL A 128 -3.05 7.78 -19.52
CA VAL A 128 -2.01 8.35 -20.39
C VAL A 128 -1.90 9.83 -20.10
N LEU A 129 -0.66 10.30 -19.94
CA LEU A 129 -0.36 11.69 -19.65
C LEU A 129 -0.90 12.61 -20.76
N PRO A 130 -1.77 13.60 -20.45
CA PRO A 130 -2.29 14.50 -21.46
C PRO A 130 -1.21 15.45 -21.97
N TYR A 131 -1.24 15.75 -23.27
CA TYR A 131 -0.42 16.82 -23.85
C TYR A 131 -0.82 18.17 -23.23
N PRO A 132 0.11 19.07 -22.87
CA PRO A 132 1.55 19.14 -23.19
C PRO A 132 2.49 18.63 -22.08
N PHE A 133 1.97 17.91 -21.07
CA PHE A 133 2.80 17.49 -19.94
C PHE A 133 3.80 16.41 -20.38
N ILE A 134 5.02 16.51 -19.87
CA ILE A 134 6.11 15.56 -20.16
C ILE A 134 6.27 14.57 -19.00
N HIS A 135 5.98 15.02 -17.77
CA HIS A 135 6.14 14.23 -16.56
C HIS A 135 4.84 14.16 -15.74
N HIS A 136 4.53 12.98 -15.15
CA HIS A 136 3.33 12.78 -14.33
C HIS A 136 3.23 13.78 -13.18
N GLN A 137 4.35 14.06 -12.51
CA GLN A 137 4.41 15.05 -11.41
C GLN A 137 3.98 16.45 -11.85
N GLN A 138 4.21 16.85 -13.11
CA GLN A 138 3.76 18.15 -13.60
C GLN A 138 2.22 18.18 -13.62
N PHE A 139 1.61 17.15 -14.21
CA PHE A 139 0.16 17.01 -14.27
C PHE A 139 -0.47 16.94 -12.87
N GLU A 140 0.05 16.08 -11.99
CA GLU A 140 -0.48 15.90 -10.63
C GLU A 140 -0.45 17.20 -9.81
N ARG A 141 0.61 18.01 -9.92
CA ARG A 141 0.69 19.32 -9.24
C ARG A 141 -0.40 20.29 -9.71
N THR A 142 -0.79 20.24 -10.98
CA THR A 142 -1.84 21.15 -11.50
C THR A 142 -3.24 20.81 -11.01
N ILE A 143 -3.49 19.55 -10.65
CA ILE A 143 -4.81 19.07 -10.16
C ILE A 143 -4.87 18.94 -8.63
N GLN A 144 -3.73 19.09 -7.94
CA GLN A 144 -3.63 18.96 -6.49
C GLN A 144 -4.47 20.03 -5.76
N ALA A 145 -4.54 21.23 -6.32
CA ALA A 145 -5.36 22.30 -5.79
C ALA A 145 -6.77 22.22 -6.38
N PRO A 146 -7.82 22.13 -5.54
CA PRO A 146 -9.17 22.14 -6.05
C PRO A 146 -9.51 23.55 -6.55
N TRP A 147 -10.06 23.64 -7.75
CA TRP A 147 -10.45 24.90 -8.40
C TRP A 147 -11.71 25.54 -7.80
N VAL A 148 -12.22 24.99 -6.69
CA VAL A 148 -13.29 25.67 -5.96
C VAL A 148 -12.81 27.07 -5.63
N PHE A 149 -13.68 28.04 -5.92
CA PHE A 149 -13.55 29.44 -5.56
C PHE A 149 -13.54 29.52 -4.02
N VAL A 150 -12.44 29.08 -3.40
CA VAL A 150 -12.08 29.50 -2.07
C VAL A 150 -11.93 30.99 -2.24
N GLU A 151 -12.83 31.77 -1.63
CA GLU A 151 -12.75 33.22 -1.62
C GLU A 151 -11.35 33.59 -1.15
N HIS A 152 -10.45 33.85 -2.10
CA HIS A 152 -9.16 34.45 -1.82
C HIS A 152 -9.49 35.93 -1.72
N PRO A 153 -9.49 36.53 -0.50
CA PRO A 153 -9.87 37.93 -0.31
C PRO A 153 -8.94 38.92 -1.03
N GLU A 154 -7.86 38.43 -1.65
CA GLU A 154 -6.84 39.23 -2.33
C GLU A 154 -7.01 39.30 -3.87
N CYS A 155 -7.94 38.55 -4.46
CA CYS A 155 -8.15 38.55 -5.92
C CYS A 155 -9.22 39.53 -6.41
N LEU A 156 -9.86 40.30 -5.52
CA LEU A 156 -10.73 41.40 -5.95
C LEU A 156 -9.86 42.61 -6.34
N PRO A 157 -10.01 43.17 -7.56
CA PRO A 157 -9.32 44.39 -7.93
C PRO A 157 -9.74 45.49 -6.93
N LYS A 158 -8.80 46.01 -6.15
CA LYS A 158 -9.04 47.19 -5.30
C LYS A 158 -9.48 48.33 -6.21
N ALA A 159 -10.76 48.69 -6.13
CA ALA A 159 -11.29 49.84 -6.83
C ALA A 159 -10.56 51.08 -6.30
N HIS A 160 -9.69 51.66 -7.14
CA HIS A 160 -9.20 53.01 -6.93
C HIS A 160 -10.38 53.96 -7.16
N HIS A 161 -10.96 54.47 -6.07
CA HIS A 161 -11.87 55.60 -6.13
C HIS A 161 -11.05 56.91 -6.27
N PRO A 162 -11.54 57.88 -7.09
CA PRO A 162 -10.86 59.15 -7.36
C PRO A 162 -10.84 60.09 -6.15
#